data_AF-A0A368XJZ9-F1
#
_entry.id   AF-A0A368XJZ9-F1
#
_cell.length_a   1.000
_cell.length_b   1.000
_cell.length_c   1.000
_cell.angle_alpha   90.00
_cell.angle_beta   90.00
_cell.angle_gamma   90.00
#
_symmetry.space_group_name_H-M   'P 1'
#
loop_
_entity.id
_entity.type
_entity.pdbx_description
1 polymer ?
#
loop_
_entity_poly.entity_id
_entity_poly.type
_entity_poly.pdbx_seq_one_letter_code
_entity_poly.pdbx_strand_id
1 'polypeptide(L)'
;MDARSLIIGLCLVLASVTSRADHQVFSLYTFLAPPYQYTEPQIPVVSGETTETVRCAMEKAGYQAKISLMPQSRARYSLERNLVDGYFAVGPSAEMDQSAVRSHPVALEKWHWFFTAETKPDPGKARIGVVGGSNEAIWLEESGLKPFITVTGAEQLPALLVRKRIDLALMDLRVMKYLQDQKSGVDWSLNSEFVRYAPLHLYVNPRFAEGHPRFLSGFNEHLASCAMPSMQLSEQEATKVQGLAQALMADLSGIVNLTNAIYQGPTYDNLTDILTKDTLWQALAPHHPTPLAGEILELPASRALATWQASHAPLVTEVLLTDKAGALVAMSRLSSDYWQGDEPKVQEIALETDRGVERKRDMWISPIRYDASTARFQVMVSFPVPLNKPNNGLEGVLVLGLDIEHALHNPPAPGSAE
;
A
#
# COMPACT_ATOMS: atom_id res chain seq x y z
N MET A 1 5.20 60.93 -61.31
CA MET A 1 3.96 60.18 -61.07
C MET A 1 4.28 58.71 -61.32
N ASP A 2 3.93 57.89 -60.33
CA ASP A 2 3.69 56.44 -60.33
C ASP A 2 4.82 55.50 -60.80
N ALA A 3 5.43 54.62 -59.98
CA ALA A 3 4.94 53.57 -59.05
C ALA A 3 4.63 52.22 -59.71
N ARG A 4 5.09 51.14 -59.03
CA ARG A 4 4.66 49.72 -59.10
C ARG A 4 5.24 48.88 -60.26
N SER A 5 5.77 47.66 -60.10
CA SER A 5 5.79 46.67 -59.00
C SER A 5 6.95 45.68 -59.24
N LEU A 6 7.56 45.13 -58.19
CA LEU A 6 8.24 43.84 -58.24
C LEU A 6 7.93 43.07 -56.94
N ILE A 7 7.35 41.88 -57.08
CA ILE A 7 6.99 40.96 -56.00
C ILE A 7 8.18 40.03 -55.77
N ILE A 8 8.68 39.93 -54.54
CA ILE A 8 9.57 38.86 -54.09
C ILE A 8 8.88 38.18 -52.91
N GLY A 9 8.46 36.92 -53.09
CA GLY A 9 7.95 36.05 -52.05
C GLY A 9 9.10 35.42 -51.27
N LEU A 10 9.11 35.61 -49.95
CA LEU A 10 10.05 34.99 -49.02
C LEU A 10 9.34 33.82 -48.31
N CYS A 11 9.63 32.59 -48.73
CA CYS A 11 9.19 31.38 -48.02
C CYS A 11 10.10 31.14 -46.81
N LEU A 12 9.59 31.41 -45.61
CA LEU A 12 10.17 30.97 -44.34
C LEU A 12 9.77 29.51 -44.07
N VAL A 13 10.72 28.59 -44.25
CA VAL A 13 10.58 27.20 -43.79
C VAL A 13 10.91 27.18 -42.30
N LEU A 14 9.86 27.13 -41.47
CA LEU A 14 9.97 26.81 -40.04
C LEU A 14 10.30 25.31 -39.93
N ALA A 15 11.57 25.00 -39.71
CA ALA A 15 11.99 23.65 -39.31
C ALA A 15 11.55 23.42 -37.86
N SER A 16 10.44 22.70 -37.70
CA SER A 16 9.98 22.19 -36.40
C SER A 16 11.01 21.18 -35.90
N VAL A 17 11.86 21.58 -34.95
CA VAL A 17 12.67 20.64 -34.18
C VAL A 17 11.70 19.85 -33.31
N THR A 18 11.30 18.66 -33.75
CA THR A 18 10.59 17.72 -32.90
C THR A 18 11.61 17.19 -31.88
N SER A 19 11.60 17.75 -30.68
CA SER A 19 12.26 17.11 -29.54
C SER A 19 11.55 15.79 -29.27
N ARG A 20 12.08 14.68 -29.80
CA ARG A 20 11.77 13.37 -29.22
C ARG A 20 12.34 13.41 -27.81
N ALA A 21 11.46 13.37 -26.81
CA ALA A 21 11.88 13.05 -25.45
C ALA A 21 12.53 11.65 -25.53
N ASP A 22 13.85 11.62 -25.45
CA ASP A 22 14.60 10.37 -25.40
C ASP A 22 14.32 9.76 -24.02
N HIS A 23 13.49 8.70 -23.99
CA HIS A 23 13.19 8.05 -22.73
C HIS A 23 14.45 7.34 -22.24
N GLN A 24 14.91 7.72 -21.06
CA GLN A 24 16.03 7.05 -20.44
C GLN A 24 15.62 5.63 -20.03
N VAL A 25 16.42 4.65 -20.44
CA VAL A 25 16.17 3.22 -20.21
C VAL A 25 16.93 2.76 -18.97
N PHE A 26 16.19 2.22 -18.00
CA PHE A 26 16.70 1.79 -16.71
C PHE A 26 16.82 0.28 -16.68
N SER A 27 17.99 -0.24 -16.32
CA SER A 27 18.18 -1.66 -16.12
C SER A 27 17.71 -2.05 -14.72
N LEU A 28 16.68 -2.88 -14.64
CA LEU A 28 16.14 -3.38 -13.38
C LEU A 28 16.26 -4.90 -13.29
N TYR A 29 16.68 -5.40 -12.14
CA TYR A 29 16.59 -6.82 -11.81
C TYR A 29 15.37 -7.13 -10.94
N THR A 30 14.93 -8.37 -11.03
CA THR A 30 13.96 -9.03 -10.15
C THR A 30 14.22 -10.54 -10.18
N PHE A 31 13.41 -11.35 -9.49
CA PHE A 31 13.58 -12.81 -9.41
C PHE A 31 12.31 -13.55 -9.82
N LEU A 32 12.39 -14.85 -10.08
CA LEU A 32 11.20 -15.63 -10.44
C LEU A 32 10.29 -15.86 -9.22
N ALA A 33 9.08 -15.31 -9.24
CA ALA A 33 8.03 -15.56 -8.24
C ALA A 33 6.64 -15.30 -8.82
N PRO A 34 6.07 -16.25 -9.59
CA PRO A 34 4.68 -16.14 -10.04
C PRO A 34 3.70 -16.06 -8.83
N PRO A 35 2.61 -15.28 -8.92
CA PRO A 35 2.16 -14.48 -10.07
C PRO A 35 2.77 -13.07 -10.15
N TYR A 36 3.67 -12.70 -9.23
CA TYR A 36 4.21 -11.35 -9.10
C TYR A 36 5.19 -10.98 -10.22
N GLN A 37 6.11 -11.88 -10.52
CA GLN A 37 7.06 -11.71 -11.60
C GLN A 37 7.48 -13.07 -12.19
N TYR A 38 7.36 -13.20 -13.50
CA TYR A 38 7.71 -14.41 -14.24
C TYR A 38 7.96 -14.09 -15.72
N THR A 39 8.42 -15.10 -16.46
CA THR A 39 8.53 -15.03 -17.92
C THR A 39 7.72 -16.17 -18.50
N GLU A 40 6.86 -15.86 -19.47
CA GLU A 40 6.19 -16.91 -20.25
C GLU A 40 7.20 -17.60 -21.17
N PRO A 41 7.09 -18.91 -21.42
CA PRO A 41 8.10 -19.65 -22.19
C PRO A 41 8.32 -19.11 -23.62
N GLN A 42 7.35 -18.38 -24.18
CA GLN A 42 7.37 -17.86 -25.55
C GLN A 42 7.64 -16.35 -25.64
N ILE A 43 7.66 -15.62 -24.51
CA ILE A 43 7.81 -14.17 -24.49
C ILE A 43 9.01 -13.81 -23.60
N PRO A 44 10.11 -13.27 -24.14
CA PRO A 44 11.31 -12.91 -23.37
C PRO A 44 11.13 -11.59 -22.59
N VAL A 45 9.90 -11.31 -22.16
CA VAL A 45 9.53 -10.12 -21.39
C VAL A 45 9.12 -10.60 -20.01
N VAL A 46 9.72 -10.00 -18.98
CA VAL A 46 9.28 -10.23 -17.61
C VAL A 46 7.91 -9.56 -17.43
N SER A 47 6.94 -10.34 -17.00
CA SER A 47 5.55 -9.94 -16.74
C SER A 47 5.14 -10.35 -15.33
N GLY A 48 3.93 -9.98 -14.93
CA GLY A 48 3.37 -10.29 -13.62
C GLY A 48 3.01 -9.04 -12.81
N GLU A 49 2.26 -9.22 -11.74
CA GLU A 49 1.60 -8.12 -11.01
C GLU A 49 2.57 -7.02 -10.54
N THR A 50 3.66 -7.40 -9.88
CA THR A 50 4.66 -6.44 -9.38
C THR A 50 5.44 -5.82 -10.54
N THR A 51 5.70 -6.60 -11.60
CA THR A 51 6.37 -6.08 -12.80
C THR A 51 5.54 -5.01 -13.49
N GLU A 52 4.23 -5.22 -13.64
CA GLU A 52 3.33 -4.21 -14.21
C GLU A 52 3.16 -2.99 -13.32
N THR A 53 3.14 -3.19 -12.00
CA THR A 53 3.12 -2.08 -11.02
C THR A 53 4.33 -1.17 -11.20
N VAL A 54 5.53 -1.75 -11.23
CA VAL A 54 6.79 -1.01 -11.41
C VAL A 54 6.83 -0.33 -12.78
N ARG A 55 6.44 -1.03 -13.85
CA ARG A 55 6.41 -0.47 -15.20
C ARG A 55 5.48 0.73 -15.31
N CYS A 56 4.26 0.64 -14.75
CA CYS A 56 3.31 1.74 -14.67
C CYS A 56 3.90 2.98 -13.97
N ALA A 57 4.52 2.79 -12.80
CA ALA A 57 5.11 3.89 -12.05
C ALA A 57 6.31 4.53 -12.77
N MET A 58 7.15 3.70 -13.41
CA MET A 58 8.26 4.16 -14.24
C MET A 58 7.78 4.99 -15.44
N GLU A 59 6.80 4.50 -16.19
CA GLU A 59 6.26 5.16 -17.38
C GLU A 59 5.60 6.50 -17.03
N LYS A 60 4.80 6.55 -15.97
CA LYS A 60 4.19 7.79 -15.48
C LYS A 60 5.23 8.80 -15.01
N ALA A 61 6.33 8.33 -14.41
CA ALA A 61 7.47 9.16 -14.04
C ALA A 61 8.36 9.58 -15.22
N GLY A 62 8.05 9.15 -16.46
CA GLY A 62 8.77 9.54 -17.68
C GLY A 62 9.93 8.62 -18.06
N TYR A 63 10.03 7.42 -17.47
CA TYR A 63 11.15 6.50 -17.65
C TYR A 63 10.72 5.18 -18.30
N GLN A 64 11.66 4.50 -18.95
CA GLN A 64 11.47 3.14 -19.45
C GLN A 64 12.30 2.15 -18.63
N ALA A 65 11.76 0.95 -18.39
CA ALA A 65 12.46 -0.08 -17.63
C ALA A 65 12.75 -1.31 -18.49
N LYS A 66 14.01 -1.71 -18.56
CA LYS A 66 14.45 -3.02 -19.04
C LYS A 66 14.59 -3.95 -17.84
N ILE A 67 13.59 -4.82 -17.67
CA ILE A 67 13.50 -5.73 -16.52
C ILE A 67 14.08 -7.10 -16.89
N SER A 68 14.87 -7.70 -15.99
CA SER A 68 15.44 -9.04 -16.19
C SER A 68 15.36 -9.90 -14.92
N LEU A 69 15.05 -11.19 -15.10
CA LEU A 69 15.09 -12.17 -14.01
C LEU A 69 16.53 -12.54 -13.66
N MET A 70 16.82 -12.61 -12.36
CA MET A 70 18.13 -12.92 -11.82
C MET A 70 17.99 -13.68 -10.50
N PRO A 71 18.87 -14.65 -10.18
CA PRO A 71 18.92 -15.22 -8.83
C PRO A 71 19.14 -14.11 -7.79
N GLN A 72 18.38 -14.14 -6.69
CA GLN A 72 18.29 -13.03 -5.74
C GLN A 72 19.65 -12.60 -5.17
N SER A 73 20.50 -13.54 -4.77
CA SER A 73 21.86 -13.23 -4.30
C SER A 73 22.71 -12.52 -5.34
N ARG A 74 22.55 -12.85 -6.64
CA ARG A 74 23.27 -12.19 -7.73
C ARG A 74 22.68 -10.80 -8.01
N ALA A 75 21.36 -10.64 -7.93
CA ALA A 75 20.70 -9.35 -8.09
C ALA A 75 21.17 -8.35 -7.02
N ARG A 76 21.15 -8.77 -5.75
CA ARG A 76 21.69 -8.01 -4.61
C ARG A 76 23.14 -7.61 -4.82
N TYR A 77 24.01 -8.58 -5.08
CA TYR A 77 25.43 -8.32 -5.35
C TYR A 77 25.64 -7.32 -6.50
N SER A 78 24.83 -7.42 -7.56
CA SER A 78 24.93 -6.50 -8.70
C SER A 78 24.54 -5.08 -8.31
N LEU A 79 23.50 -4.91 -7.49
CA LEU A 79 23.06 -3.60 -7.01
C LEU A 79 24.11 -2.95 -6.10
N GLU A 80 24.63 -3.68 -5.12
CA GLU A 80 25.67 -3.21 -4.19
C GLU A 80 26.94 -2.76 -4.92
N ARG A 81 27.23 -3.38 -6.07
CA ARG A 81 28.37 -3.04 -6.93
C ARG A 81 28.06 -1.98 -7.97
N ASN A 82 26.87 -1.38 -7.96
CA ASN A 82 26.39 -0.40 -8.94
C ASN A 82 26.45 -0.93 -10.40
N LEU A 83 26.19 -2.23 -10.60
CA LEU A 83 26.17 -2.89 -11.92
C LEU A 83 24.78 -2.91 -12.57
N VAL A 84 23.76 -2.47 -11.85
CA VAL A 84 22.36 -2.39 -12.29
C VAL A 84 21.73 -1.14 -11.66
N ASP A 85 20.77 -0.50 -12.33
CA ASP A 85 20.15 0.74 -11.84
C ASP A 85 19.23 0.49 -10.64
N GLY A 86 18.54 -0.65 -10.62
CA GLY A 86 17.71 -1.04 -9.50
C GLY A 86 17.40 -2.54 -9.41
N TYR A 87 16.90 -2.94 -8.24
CA TYR A 87 16.44 -4.28 -7.92
C TYR A 87 15.12 -4.16 -7.14
N PHE A 88 14.04 -4.78 -7.62
CA PHE A 88 12.73 -4.70 -6.97
C PHE A 88 12.20 -6.04 -6.48
N ALA A 89 11.08 -5.97 -5.75
CA ALA A 89 10.50 -7.06 -4.95
C ALA A 89 11.39 -7.45 -3.75
N VAL A 90 12.10 -6.48 -3.17
CA VAL A 90 13.09 -6.71 -2.11
C VAL A 90 12.57 -6.22 -0.76
N GLY A 91 12.65 -7.07 0.25
CA GLY A 91 12.34 -6.70 1.64
C GLY A 91 13.41 -5.76 2.22
N PRO A 92 13.06 -4.94 3.23
CA PRO A 92 14.04 -4.14 3.94
C PRO A 92 15.06 -5.00 4.68
N SER A 93 16.33 -4.60 4.62
CA SER A 93 17.43 -5.20 5.39
C SER A 93 18.49 -4.15 5.66
N ALA A 94 19.20 -4.27 6.78
CA ALA A 94 20.20 -3.28 7.20
C ALA A 94 21.30 -3.07 6.13
N GLU A 95 21.66 -4.12 5.40
CA GLU A 95 22.67 -4.12 4.35
C GLU A 95 22.22 -3.34 3.10
N MET A 96 20.97 -3.56 2.67
CA MET A 96 20.40 -2.88 1.51
C MET A 96 20.16 -1.40 1.79
N ASP A 97 19.65 -1.08 2.99
CA ASP A 97 19.38 0.30 3.40
C ASP A 97 20.65 1.15 3.55
N GLN A 98 21.81 0.53 3.80
CA GLN A 98 23.10 1.23 3.84
C GLN A 98 23.69 1.47 2.44
N SER A 99 23.34 0.63 1.47
CA SER A 99 24.03 0.56 0.17
C SER A 99 23.19 1.08 -1.00
N ALA A 100 21.89 1.31 -0.80
CA ALA A 100 20.95 1.70 -1.83
C ALA A 100 19.79 2.53 -1.28
N VAL A 101 19.09 3.23 -2.16
CA VAL A 101 17.94 4.08 -1.80
C VAL A 101 16.65 3.38 -2.22
N ARG A 102 15.68 3.25 -1.31
CA ARG A 102 14.44 2.50 -1.55
C ARG A 102 13.23 3.38 -1.84
N SER A 103 12.33 2.88 -2.68
CA SER A 103 11.01 3.45 -2.96
C SER A 103 10.00 3.16 -1.83
N HIS A 104 8.77 3.67 -1.96
CA HIS A 104 7.61 3.07 -1.29
C HIS A 104 7.39 1.61 -1.75
N PRO A 105 6.70 0.75 -0.97
CA PRO A 105 6.50 -0.64 -1.36
C PRO A 105 5.78 -0.77 -2.70
N VAL A 106 6.33 -1.58 -3.60
CA VAL A 106 5.77 -1.93 -4.92
C VAL A 106 4.98 -3.24 -4.90
N ALA A 107 5.11 -4.01 -3.82
CA ALA A 107 4.34 -5.22 -3.57
C ALA A 107 4.24 -5.50 -2.08
N LEU A 108 3.35 -6.41 -1.74
CA LEU A 108 3.14 -6.90 -0.38
C LEU A 108 3.01 -8.41 -0.41
N GLU A 109 3.92 -9.11 0.26
CA GLU A 109 3.84 -10.55 0.45
C GLU A 109 3.21 -10.90 1.79
N LYS A 110 2.54 -12.05 1.85
CA LYS A 110 1.93 -12.61 3.06
C LYS A 110 2.68 -13.88 3.44
N TRP A 111 3.67 -13.74 4.29
CA TRP A 111 4.52 -14.87 4.65
C TRP A 111 3.80 -15.82 5.58
N HIS A 112 3.91 -17.11 5.26
CA HIS A 112 3.33 -18.18 6.04
C HIS A 112 4.36 -19.25 6.33
N TRP A 113 4.24 -19.85 7.50
CA TRP A 113 4.79 -21.15 7.79
C TRP A 113 3.94 -22.22 7.12
N PHE A 114 4.57 -23.10 6.34
CA PHE A 114 3.92 -24.26 5.74
C PHE A 114 4.44 -25.56 6.36
N PHE A 115 3.52 -26.47 6.68
CA PHE A 115 3.82 -27.73 7.35
C PHE A 115 2.78 -28.81 7.05
N THR A 116 3.13 -30.07 7.29
CA THR A 116 2.23 -31.23 7.13
C THR A 116 1.73 -31.80 8.46
N ALA A 117 2.31 -31.38 9.59
CA ALA A 117 1.90 -31.80 10.93
C ALA A 117 0.53 -31.21 11.31
N GLU A 118 -0.20 -31.85 12.22
CA GLU A 118 -1.48 -31.34 12.72
C GLU A 118 -1.35 -29.98 13.42
N THR A 119 -0.24 -29.77 14.11
CA THR A 119 0.11 -28.50 14.77
C THR A 119 1.44 -27.98 14.24
N LYS A 120 1.59 -26.65 14.20
CA LYS A 120 2.80 -26.02 13.69
C LYS A 120 4.01 -26.42 14.56
N PRO A 121 5.08 -26.99 13.97
CA PRO A 121 6.33 -27.21 14.69
C PRO A 121 6.91 -25.92 15.27
N ASP A 122 7.66 -26.04 16.36
CA ASP A 122 8.45 -24.94 16.94
C ASP A 122 9.57 -24.55 15.95
N PRO A 123 9.57 -23.32 15.39
CA PRO A 123 10.59 -22.88 14.44
C PRO A 123 12.02 -22.98 14.99
N GLY A 124 12.21 -22.84 16.31
CA GLY A 124 13.54 -22.94 16.93
C GLY A 124 14.14 -24.35 16.95
N LYS A 125 13.33 -25.39 16.66
CA LYS A 125 13.74 -26.81 16.70
C LYS A 125 13.48 -27.57 15.40
N ALA A 126 12.64 -27.01 14.54
CA ALA A 126 12.22 -27.62 13.29
C ALA A 126 13.33 -27.59 12.22
N ARG A 127 13.31 -28.56 11.31
CA ARG A 127 14.09 -28.49 10.07
C ARG A 127 13.42 -27.53 9.12
N ILE A 128 13.86 -26.27 9.12
CA ILE A 128 13.31 -25.22 8.25
C ILE A 128 13.94 -25.31 6.85
N GLY A 129 13.09 -25.33 5.81
CA GLY A 129 13.47 -25.12 4.43
C GLY A 129 13.12 -23.70 3.95
N VAL A 130 14.00 -23.07 3.19
CA VAL A 130 13.77 -21.74 2.60
C VAL A 130 14.49 -21.62 1.25
N VAL A 131 14.11 -20.66 0.41
CA VAL A 131 14.86 -20.37 -0.83
C VAL A 131 16.13 -19.59 -0.47
N GLY A 132 17.28 -20.04 -0.97
CA GLY A 132 18.56 -19.41 -0.66
C GLY A 132 18.63 -17.97 -1.15
N GLY A 133 19.01 -17.05 -0.26
CA GLY A 133 19.14 -15.62 -0.57
C GLY A 133 17.83 -14.88 -0.77
N SER A 134 16.69 -15.50 -0.43
CA SER A 134 15.38 -14.84 -0.50
C SER A 134 15.17 -13.85 0.65
N ASN A 135 14.16 -12.98 0.51
CA ASN A 135 13.74 -12.08 1.58
C ASN A 135 13.43 -12.86 2.88
N GLU A 136 12.79 -14.02 2.77
CA GLU A 136 12.49 -14.92 3.89
C GLU A 136 13.74 -15.50 4.52
N ALA A 137 14.74 -15.91 3.71
CA ALA A 137 15.99 -16.46 4.24
C ALA A 137 16.75 -15.43 5.07
N ILE A 138 16.82 -14.18 4.59
CA ILE A 138 17.48 -13.07 5.30
C ILE A 138 16.75 -12.78 6.60
N TRP A 139 15.42 -12.70 6.56
CA TRP A 139 14.63 -12.46 7.77
C TRP A 139 14.78 -13.57 8.81
N LEU A 140 14.88 -14.83 8.39
CA LEU A 140 15.14 -15.95 9.30
C LEU A 140 16.49 -15.77 10.01
N GLU A 141 17.54 -15.45 9.27
CA GLU A 141 18.88 -15.24 9.81
C GLU A 141 18.92 -14.05 10.78
N GLU A 142 18.31 -12.92 10.41
CA GLU A 142 18.15 -11.73 11.28
C GLU A 142 17.33 -12.03 12.55
N SER A 143 16.37 -12.96 12.45
CA SER A 143 15.56 -13.44 13.58
C SER A 143 16.25 -14.52 14.42
N GLY A 144 17.50 -14.87 14.11
CA GLY A 144 18.28 -15.90 14.82
C GLY A 144 17.87 -17.34 14.51
N LEU A 145 17.03 -17.57 13.49
CA LEU A 145 16.61 -18.89 13.04
C LEU A 145 17.50 -19.34 11.88
N LYS A 146 18.22 -20.45 12.06
CA LYS A 146 19.07 -21.00 10.99
C LYS A 146 18.26 -21.96 10.12
N PRO A 147 18.16 -21.73 8.80
CA PRO A 147 17.53 -22.70 7.92
C PRO A 147 18.32 -24.01 7.94
N PHE A 148 17.61 -25.14 8.03
CA PHE A 148 18.20 -26.47 7.93
C PHE A 148 18.66 -26.77 6.51
N ILE A 149 17.89 -26.31 5.52
CA ILE A 149 18.23 -26.44 4.10
C ILE A 149 17.80 -25.20 3.32
N THR A 150 18.66 -24.76 2.41
CA THR A 150 18.33 -23.75 1.41
C THR A 150 18.17 -24.39 0.05
N VAL A 151 17.06 -24.14 -0.63
CA VAL A 151 16.81 -24.61 -2.01
C VAL A 151 17.12 -23.51 -3.02
N THR A 152 17.39 -23.90 -4.27
CA THR A 152 17.64 -22.94 -5.35
C THR A 152 16.36 -22.37 -5.96
N GLY A 153 15.25 -23.10 -5.87
CA GLY A 153 13.96 -22.71 -6.43
C GLY A 153 12.81 -23.09 -5.49
N ALA A 154 11.81 -22.20 -5.41
CA ALA A 154 10.66 -22.34 -4.53
C ALA A 154 9.86 -23.63 -4.78
N GLU A 155 9.85 -24.12 -6.02
CA GLU A 155 9.15 -25.34 -6.45
C GLU A 155 9.62 -26.62 -5.73
N GLN A 156 10.78 -26.57 -5.06
CA GLN A 156 11.33 -27.70 -4.31
C GLN A 156 10.74 -27.82 -2.91
N LEU A 157 10.31 -26.71 -2.28
CA LEU A 157 9.85 -26.69 -0.89
C LEU A 157 8.61 -27.58 -0.63
N PRO A 158 7.55 -27.57 -1.47
CA PRO A 158 6.39 -28.44 -1.26
C PRO A 158 6.77 -29.93 -1.24
N ALA A 159 7.66 -30.34 -2.15
CA ALA A 159 8.17 -31.71 -2.24
C ALA A 159 8.93 -32.13 -0.98
N LEU A 160 9.72 -31.23 -0.39
CA LEU A 160 10.47 -31.51 0.83
C LEU A 160 9.53 -31.65 2.05
N LEU A 161 8.47 -30.84 2.12
CA LEU A 161 7.45 -30.91 3.18
C LEU A 161 6.68 -32.23 3.14
N VAL A 162 6.10 -32.59 1.99
CA VAL A 162 5.30 -33.82 1.84
C VAL A 162 6.14 -35.08 2.08
N ARG A 163 7.42 -35.05 1.67
CA ARG A 163 8.37 -36.15 1.93
C ARG A 163 8.97 -36.12 3.34
N LYS A 164 8.51 -35.22 4.21
CA LYS A 164 8.99 -35.04 5.60
C LYS A 164 10.52 -34.88 5.68
N ARG A 165 11.13 -34.27 4.68
CA ARG A 165 12.57 -33.92 4.65
C ARG A 165 12.86 -32.62 5.38
N ILE A 166 11.86 -31.75 5.44
CA ILE A 166 11.79 -30.56 6.29
C ILE A 166 10.47 -30.59 7.06
N ASP A 167 10.41 -29.87 8.17
CA ASP A 167 9.24 -29.79 9.04
C ASP A 167 8.46 -28.50 8.80
N LEU A 168 9.16 -27.43 8.40
CA LEU A 168 8.62 -26.12 8.10
C LEU A 168 9.22 -25.57 6.81
N ALA A 169 8.42 -24.84 6.03
CA ALA A 169 8.90 -23.93 5.01
C ALA A 169 8.35 -22.53 5.23
N LEU A 170 9.19 -21.50 5.05
CA LEU A 170 8.75 -20.10 5.06
C LEU A 170 8.66 -19.59 3.63
N MET A 171 7.50 -19.08 3.23
CA MET A 171 7.28 -18.55 1.88
C MET A 171 6.04 -17.65 1.83
N ASP A 172 5.91 -16.82 0.79
CA ASP A 172 4.66 -16.16 0.45
C ASP A 172 3.51 -17.14 0.16
N LEU A 173 2.30 -16.80 0.67
CA LEU A 173 1.09 -17.58 0.52
C LEU A 173 0.68 -17.82 -0.93
N ARG A 174 0.78 -16.79 -1.78
CA ARG A 174 0.31 -16.86 -3.17
C ARG A 174 1.31 -17.62 -4.05
N VAL A 175 2.62 -17.47 -3.78
CA VAL A 175 3.64 -18.32 -4.41
C VAL A 175 3.39 -19.79 -4.08
N MET A 176 3.10 -20.14 -2.82
CA MET A 176 2.81 -21.53 -2.45
C MET A 176 1.57 -22.07 -3.17
N LYS A 177 0.46 -21.31 -3.16
CA LYS A 177 -0.76 -21.69 -3.86
C LYS A 177 -0.53 -21.90 -5.35
N TYR A 178 0.17 -20.97 -6.00
CA TYR A 178 0.53 -21.10 -7.41
C TYR A 178 1.30 -22.40 -7.68
N LEU A 179 2.28 -22.74 -6.86
CA LEU A 179 3.06 -23.98 -7.02
C LEU A 179 2.21 -25.25 -6.83
N GLN A 180 1.25 -25.23 -5.89
CA GLN A 180 0.31 -26.32 -5.67
C GLN A 180 -0.62 -26.50 -6.88
N ASP A 181 -1.13 -25.40 -7.45
CA ASP A 181 -2.05 -25.41 -8.59
C ASP A 181 -1.41 -25.92 -9.89
N GLN A 182 -0.10 -25.67 -10.08
CA GLN A 182 0.64 -26.12 -11.28
C GLN A 182 0.90 -27.63 -11.31
N LYS A 183 0.87 -28.33 -10.17
CA LYS A 183 1.24 -29.74 -10.06
C LYS A 183 0.00 -30.61 -9.93
N SER A 184 -0.65 -30.89 -11.07
CA SER A 184 -1.79 -31.82 -11.12
C SER A 184 -1.39 -33.23 -10.68
N GLY A 185 -2.20 -33.86 -9.83
CA GLY A 185 -2.09 -35.28 -9.50
C GLY A 185 -1.25 -35.64 -8.26
N VAL A 186 -0.76 -34.66 -7.50
CA VAL A 186 -0.17 -34.89 -6.17
C VAL A 186 -0.94 -34.06 -5.16
N ASP A 187 -1.43 -34.69 -4.09
CA ASP A 187 -2.04 -33.97 -2.97
C ASP A 187 -0.93 -33.26 -2.18
N TRP A 188 -0.87 -31.94 -2.37
CA TRP A 188 0.00 -31.03 -1.65
C TRP A 188 -0.74 -30.35 -0.50
N SER A 189 -1.74 -30.99 0.12
CA SER A 189 -2.42 -30.39 1.27
C SER A 189 -1.40 -30.05 2.37
N LEU A 190 -1.23 -28.75 2.60
CA LEU A 190 -0.33 -28.18 3.60
C LEU A 190 -1.15 -27.32 4.54
N ASN A 191 -0.86 -27.46 5.84
CA ASN A 191 -1.29 -26.48 6.82
C ASN A 191 -0.43 -25.23 6.65
N SER A 192 -1.03 -24.07 6.94
CA SER A 192 -0.35 -22.78 6.89
C SER A 192 -0.68 -21.91 8.08
N GLU A 193 0.32 -21.21 8.62
CA GLU A 193 0.12 -20.20 9.66
C GLU A 193 0.76 -18.89 9.23
N PHE A 194 0.00 -17.79 9.32
CA PHE A 194 0.46 -16.46 8.96
C PHE A 194 1.59 -16.00 9.90
N VAL A 195 2.64 -15.43 9.31
CA VAL A 195 3.80 -14.92 10.04
C VAL A 195 3.78 -13.40 10.10
N ARG A 196 3.69 -12.75 8.94
CA ARG A 196 3.74 -11.30 8.80
C ARG A 196 3.38 -10.85 7.39
N TYR A 197 3.06 -9.56 7.27
CA TYR A 197 3.16 -8.87 6.00
C TYR A 197 4.61 -8.45 5.75
N ALA A 198 5.05 -8.59 4.51
CA ALA A 198 6.39 -8.19 4.08
C ALA A 198 6.28 -7.11 2.99
N PRO A 199 6.62 -5.84 3.30
CA PRO A 199 6.70 -4.79 2.29
C PRO A 199 7.87 -5.06 1.37
N LEU A 200 7.63 -5.04 0.06
CA LEU A 200 8.68 -5.21 -0.93
C LEU A 200 8.87 -3.94 -1.74
N HIS A 201 10.12 -3.51 -1.89
CA HIS A 201 10.48 -2.21 -2.46
C HIS A 201 11.25 -2.36 -3.77
N LEU A 202 11.35 -1.25 -4.51
CA LEU A 202 12.41 -1.02 -5.48
C LEU A 202 13.59 -0.36 -4.76
N TYR A 203 14.74 -1.01 -4.76
CA TYR A 203 16.01 -0.39 -4.39
C TYR A 203 16.72 0.12 -5.62
N VAL A 204 17.27 1.32 -5.50
CA VAL A 204 17.95 2.05 -6.56
C VAL A 204 19.39 2.27 -6.14
N ASN A 205 20.33 2.04 -7.06
CA ASN A 205 21.73 2.25 -6.74
C ASN A 205 21.99 3.76 -6.45
N PRO A 206 22.88 4.11 -5.51
CA PRO A 206 23.06 5.50 -5.11
C PRO A 206 23.55 6.41 -6.24
N ARG A 207 24.45 5.93 -7.10
CA ARG A 207 24.96 6.72 -8.25
C ARG A 207 23.84 7.13 -9.20
N PHE A 208 22.90 6.23 -9.40
CA PHE A 208 21.73 6.45 -10.21
C PHE A 208 20.81 7.48 -9.55
N ALA A 209 20.52 7.30 -8.25
CA ALA A 209 19.68 8.22 -7.50
C ALA A 209 20.25 9.65 -7.45
N GLU A 210 21.57 9.79 -7.31
CA GLU A 210 22.28 11.07 -7.37
C GLU A 210 22.17 11.74 -8.74
N GLY A 211 22.23 10.96 -9.82
CA GLY A 211 22.04 11.46 -11.20
C GLY A 211 20.60 11.88 -11.50
N HIS A 212 19.62 11.38 -10.74
CA HIS A 212 18.18 11.58 -10.97
C HIS A 212 17.46 11.94 -9.67
N PRO A 213 17.73 13.13 -9.09
CA PRO A 213 17.26 13.47 -7.74
C PRO A 213 15.73 13.53 -7.59
N ARG A 214 14.99 13.65 -8.69
CA ARG A 214 13.51 13.61 -8.70
C ARG A 214 12.92 12.24 -9.04
N PHE A 215 13.76 11.23 -9.30
CA PHE A 215 13.31 9.91 -9.71
C PHE A 215 12.43 9.27 -8.62
N LEU A 216 12.97 9.11 -7.41
CA LEU A 216 12.25 8.41 -6.33
C LEU A 216 10.97 9.13 -5.91
N SER A 217 10.99 10.47 -5.83
CA SER A 217 9.79 11.23 -5.50
C SER A 217 8.70 11.07 -6.56
N GLY A 218 9.05 11.22 -7.85
CA GLY A 218 8.09 11.04 -8.95
C GLY A 218 7.60 9.60 -9.09
N PHE A 219 8.49 8.62 -8.89
CA PHE A 219 8.12 7.20 -8.86
C PHE A 219 7.11 6.92 -7.75
N ASN A 220 7.39 7.37 -6.52
CA ASN A 220 6.53 7.16 -5.36
C ASN A 220 5.17 7.85 -5.50
N GLU A 221 5.14 9.07 -6.04
CA GLU A 221 3.91 9.81 -6.30
C GLU A 221 2.99 9.05 -7.28
N HIS A 222 3.55 8.59 -8.40
CA HIS A 222 2.77 7.86 -9.39
C HIS A 222 2.42 6.43 -8.98
N LEU A 223 3.23 5.79 -8.13
CA LEU A 223 2.99 4.43 -7.64
C LEU A 223 1.61 4.28 -6.98
N ALA A 224 1.17 5.30 -6.23
CA ALA A 224 -0.15 5.31 -5.58
C ALA A 224 -1.33 5.19 -6.56
N SER A 225 -1.11 5.54 -7.84
CA SER A 225 -2.11 5.48 -8.90
C SER A 225 -1.98 4.24 -9.80
N CYS A 226 -1.04 3.34 -9.50
CA CYS A 226 -0.84 2.09 -10.23
C CYS A 226 -1.54 0.93 -9.50
N ALA A 227 -2.03 -0.05 -10.26
CA ALA A 227 -2.72 -1.19 -9.68
C ALA A 227 -1.74 -2.04 -8.86
N MET A 228 -2.09 -2.34 -7.61
CA MET A 228 -1.31 -3.20 -6.71
C MET A 228 -2.18 -4.36 -6.20
N PRO A 229 -2.42 -5.41 -7.01
CA PRO A 229 -3.30 -6.52 -6.64
C PRO A 229 -2.86 -7.23 -5.35
N SER A 230 -1.55 -7.29 -5.10
CA SER A 230 -0.98 -7.87 -3.88
C SER A 230 -1.35 -7.10 -2.60
N MET A 231 -1.76 -5.83 -2.72
CA MET A 231 -2.19 -4.98 -1.60
C MET A 231 -3.72 -5.03 -1.38
N GLN A 232 -4.38 -6.12 -1.76
CA GLN A 232 -5.79 -6.33 -1.46
C GLN A 232 -5.99 -7.32 -0.29
N LEU A 233 -7.04 -7.07 0.47
CA LEU A 233 -7.54 -8.04 1.44
C LEU A 233 -8.17 -9.21 0.70
N SER A 234 -7.90 -10.42 1.17
CA SER A 234 -8.71 -11.59 0.82
C SER A 234 -10.11 -11.46 1.43
N GLU A 235 -11.08 -12.21 0.91
CA GLU A 235 -12.45 -12.22 1.41
C GLU A 235 -12.54 -12.53 2.92
N GLN A 236 -11.69 -13.45 3.40
CA GLN A 236 -11.62 -13.81 4.82
C GLN A 236 -11.05 -12.67 5.67
N GLU A 237 -9.98 -12.01 5.22
CA GLU A 237 -9.41 -10.85 5.91
C GLU A 237 -10.39 -9.68 5.91
N ALA A 238 -11.06 -9.41 4.79
CA ALA A 238 -12.07 -8.37 4.67
C ALA A 238 -13.25 -8.61 5.64
N THR A 239 -13.70 -9.87 5.79
CA THR A 239 -14.74 -10.24 6.75
C THR A 239 -14.31 -9.99 8.20
N LYS A 240 -13.06 -10.33 8.54
CA LYS A 240 -12.50 -10.06 9.88
C LYS A 240 -12.40 -8.55 10.15
N VAL A 241 -11.83 -7.79 9.22
CA VAL A 241 -11.71 -6.32 9.32
C VAL A 241 -13.10 -5.68 9.42
N GLN A 242 -14.08 -6.16 8.66
CA GLN A 242 -15.46 -5.69 8.75
C GLN A 242 -16.04 -5.89 10.16
N GLY A 243 -15.96 -7.10 10.72
CA GLY A 243 -16.49 -7.37 12.05
C GLY A 243 -15.81 -6.52 13.13
N LEU A 244 -14.48 -6.37 13.03
CA LEU A 244 -13.69 -5.51 13.90
C LEU A 244 -14.13 -4.05 13.81
N ALA A 245 -14.19 -3.50 12.60
CA ALA A 245 -14.52 -2.10 12.38
C ALA A 245 -15.95 -1.76 12.84
N GLN A 246 -16.90 -2.70 12.68
CA GLN A 246 -18.25 -2.54 13.22
C GLN A 246 -18.27 -2.49 14.75
N ALA A 247 -17.48 -3.34 15.43
CA ALA A 247 -17.36 -3.29 16.88
C ALA A 247 -16.74 -1.96 17.36
N LEU A 248 -15.65 -1.52 16.72
CA LEU A 248 -14.99 -0.25 17.01
C LEU A 248 -15.90 0.96 16.76
N MET A 249 -16.64 0.96 15.66
CA MET A 249 -17.62 2.02 15.35
C MET A 249 -18.72 2.06 16.41
N ALA A 250 -19.24 0.92 16.86
CA ALA A 250 -20.26 0.86 17.90
C ALA A 250 -19.74 1.44 19.22
N ASP A 251 -18.54 1.03 19.64
CA ASP A 251 -17.88 1.53 20.85
C ASP A 251 -17.66 3.06 20.79
N LEU A 252 -17.09 3.56 19.70
CA LEU A 252 -16.86 5.00 19.51
C LEU A 252 -18.17 5.80 19.55
N SER A 253 -19.23 5.29 18.89
CA SER A 253 -20.53 5.96 18.84
C SER A 253 -21.23 6.06 20.20
N GLY A 254 -20.86 5.20 21.16
CA GLY A 254 -21.31 5.28 22.56
C GLY A 254 -20.64 6.41 23.34
N ILE A 255 -19.49 6.91 22.88
CA ILE A 255 -18.67 7.92 23.55
C ILE A 255 -18.86 9.30 22.90
N VAL A 256 -18.89 9.34 21.56
CA VAL A 256 -18.96 10.58 20.77
C VAL A 256 -20.26 10.64 19.98
N ASN A 257 -21.06 11.68 20.21
CA ASN A 257 -22.20 11.98 19.36
C ASN A 257 -21.69 12.57 18.02
N LEU A 258 -21.50 11.70 17.03
CA LEU A 258 -20.94 12.03 15.72
C LEU A 258 -21.72 13.12 14.98
N THR A 259 -23.05 13.06 15.02
CA THR A 259 -23.91 14.07 14.39
C THR A 259 -23.72 15.44 15.03
N ASN A 260 -23.71 15.51 16.36
CA ASN A 260 -23.44 16.77 17.05
C ASN A 260 -22.01 17.28 16.78
N ALA A 261 -21.03 16.38 16.67
CA ALA A 261 -19.66 16.75 16.32
C ALA A 261 -19.57 17.40 14.93
N ILE A 262 -20.32 16.90 13.94
CA ILE A 262 -20.41 17.51 12.60
C ILE A 262 -20.96 18.94 12.69
N TYR A 263 -22.04 19.17 13.44
CA TYR A 263 -22.63 20.50 13.57
C TYR A 263 -21.77 21.50 14.37
N GLN A 264 -20.88 21.02 15.24
CA GLN A 264 -19.97 21.86 16.02
C GLN A 264 -18.64 22.14 15.33
N GLY A 265 -18.32 21.41 14.25
CA GLY A 265 -17.12 21.64 13.47
C GLY A 265 -17.22 22.89 12.58
N PRO A 266 -16.10 23.29 11.95
CA PRO A 266 -16.10 24.39 10.99
C PRO A 266 -16.99 24.05 9.80
N THR A 267 -17.77 25.02 9.35
CA THR A 267 -18.66 24.90 8.20
C THR A 267 -18.32 25.95 7.15
N TYR A 268 -18.39 25.55 5.88
CA TYR A 268 -18.18 26.43 4.73
C TYR A 268 -19.29 26.19 3.72
N ASP A 269 -19.85 27.28 3.18
CA ASP A 269 -21.06 27.22 2.34
C ASP A 269 -20.78 26.74 0.91
N ASN A 270 -19.52 26.74 0.48
CA ASN A 270 -19.16 26.35 -0.88
C ASN A 270 -17.81 25.64 -0.96
N LEU A 271 -17.65 24.85 -2.03
CA LEU A 271 -16.44 24.08 -2.29
C LEU A 271 -15.19 24.97 -2.52
N THR A 272 -15.35 26.18 -3.04
CA THR A 272 -14.21 27.07 -3.31
C THR A 272 -13.50 27.50 -2.02
N ASP A 273 -14.27 27.80 -0.98
CA ASP A 273 -13.73 28.12 0.34
C ASP A 273 -13.03 26.92 0.97
N ILE A 274 -13.64 25.73 0.87
CA ILE A 274 -13.05 24.47 1.33
C ILE A 274 -11.70 24.22 0.66
N LEU A 275 -11.62 24.31 -0.68
CA LEU A 275 -10.39 24.13 -1.44
C LEU A 275 -9.32 25.19 -1.13
N THR A 276 -9.74 26.41 -0.80
CA THR A 276 -8.83 27.47 -0.37
C THR A 276 -8.19 27.13 0.98
N LYS A 277 -8.98 26.61 1.93
CA LYS A 277 -8.46 26.13 3.22
C LYS A 277 -7.57 24.92 3.05
N ASP A 278 -7.94 24.01 2.15
CA ASP A 278 -7.17 22.82 1.82
C ASP A 278 -5.78 23.15 1.27
N THR A 279 -5.68 24.09 0.34
CA THR A 279 -4.39 24.54 -0.21
C THR A 279 -3.47 25.10 0.89
N LEU A 280 -4.03 25.87 1.83
CA LEU A 280 -3.27 26.38 2.98
C LEU A 280 -2.87 25.26 3.95
N TRP A 281 -3.70 24.23 4.08
CA TRP A 281 -3.46 23.06 4.91
C TRP A 281 -2.27 22.25 4.41
N GLN A 282 -2.33 21.85 3.14
CA GLN A 282 -1.30 21.03 2.48
C GLN A 282 0.07 21.72 2.45
N ALA A 283 0.12 23.05 2.50
CA ALA A 283 1.38 23.80 2.55
C ALA A 283 2.15 23.63 3.87
N LEU A 284 1.49 23.25 4.97
CA LEU A 284 2.10 23.13 6.30
C LEU A 284 2.03 21.70 6.87
N ALA A 285 0.98 20.96 6.55
CA ALA A 285 0.85 19.56 6.91
C ALA A 285 1.85 18.68 6.13
N PRO A 286 2.26 17.53 6.67
CA PRO A 286 1.92 16.97 7.98
C PRO A 286 2.81 17.48 9.12
N HIS A 287 3.72 18.43 8.86
CA HIS A 287 4.74 18.84 9.82
C HIS A 287 4.26 19.87 10.85
N HIS A 288 3.38 20.78 10.44
CA HIS A 288 2.85 21.83 11.29
C HIS A 288 1.34 22.00 11.09
N PRO A 289 0.54 22.08 12.17
CA PRO A 289 -0.88 22.38 12.05
C PRO A 289 -1.08 23.83 11.61
N THR A 290 -2.00 24.05 10.67
CA THR A 290 -2.52 25.39 10.37
C THR A 290 -3.38 25.91 11.53
N PRO A 291 -3.73 27.20 11.58
CA PRO A 291 -4.68 27.71 12.58
C PRO A 291 -6.02 26.95 12.57
N LEU A 292 -6.55 26.61 11.40
CA LEU A 292 -7.78 25.82 11.27
C LEU A 292 -7.58 24.38 11.77
N ALA A 293 -6.45 23.76 11.45
CA ALA A 293 -6.13 22.42 11.96
C ALA A 293 -6.02 22.41 13.49
N GLY A 294 -5.37 23.42 14.06
CA GLY A 294 -5.29 23.61 15.50
C GLY A 294 -6.66 23.79 16.14
N GLU A 295 -7.53 24.63 15.55
CA GLU A 295 -8.91 24.80 16.02
C GLU A 295 -9.67 23.47 16.04
N ILE A 296 -9.63 22.71 14.93
CA ILE A 296 -10.32 21.42 14.83
C ILE A 296 -9.75 20.42 15.85
N LEU A 297 -8.43 20.32 16.01
CA LEU A 297 -7.80 19.40 16.97
C LEU A 297 -8.19 19.68 18.43
N GLU A 298 -8.47 20.94 18.75
CA GLU A 298 -8.81 21.37 20.11
C GLU A 298 -10.31 21.21 20.44
N LEU A 299 -11.15 20.91 19.44
CA LEU A 299 -12.58 20.66 19.62
C LEU A 299 -12.82 19.48 20.59
N PRO A 300 -13.89 19.52 21.42
CA PRO A 300 -14.22 18.43 22.33
C PRO A 300 -14.34 17.07 21.63
N ALA A 301 -14.93 17.04 20.43
CA ALA A 301 -15.03 15.84 19.62
C ALA A 301 -13.64 15.30 19.25
N SER A 302 -12.76 16.12 18.68
CA SER A 302 -11.39 15.72 18.31
C SER A 302 -10.58 15.20 19.49
N ARG A 303 -10.68 15.82 20.68
CA ARG A 303 -10.02 15.30 21.90
C ARG A 303 -10.58 13.95 22.34
N ALA A 304 -11.89 13.75 22.22
CA ALA A 304 -12.52 12.47 22.50
C ALA A 304 -12.07 11.40 21.50
N LEU A 305 -12.01 11.73 20.20
CA LEU A 305 -11.47 10.84 19.16
C LEU A 305 -10.00 10.49 19.44
N ALA A 306 -9.17 11.46 19.81
CA ALA A 306 -7.76 11.24 20.15
C ALA A 306 -7.58 10.34 21.37
N THR A 307 -8.39 10.56 22.42
CA THR A 307 -8.37 9.74 23.64
C THR A 307 -8.79 8.30 23.35
N TRP A 308 -9.86 8.13 22.57
CA TRP A 308 -10.37 6.84 22.16
C TRP A 308 -9.40 6.09 21.24
N GLN A 309 -8.79 6.79 20.28
CA GLN A 309 -7.75 6.22 19.43
C GLN A 309 -6.54 5.76 20.26
N ALA A 310 -6.13 6.54 21.26
CA ALA A 310 -5.02 6.18 22.15
C ALA A 310 -5.33 4.93 23.00
N SER A 311 -6.57 4.73 23.45
CA SER A 311 -6.97 3.51 24.19
C SER A 311 -7.01 2.26 23.31
N HIS A 312 -7.06 2.43 21.99
CA HIS A 312 -7.04 1.35 21.00
C HIS A 312 -5.68 1.23 20.28
N ALA A 313 -4.65 1.96 20.70
CA ALA A 313 -3.33 1.82 20.13
C ALA A 313 -2.75 0.42 20.43
N PRO A 314 -2.05 -0.22 19.47
CA PRO A 314 -1.68 0.28 18.15
C PRO A 314 -2.68 -0.01 17.02
N LEU A 315 -3.85 -0.60 17.32
CA LEU A 315 -4.79 -1.08 16.32
C LEU A 315 -5.43 0.07 15.52
N VAL A 316 -5.94 1.11 16.19
CA VAL A 316 -6.50 2.28 15.52
C VAL A 316 -5.40 3.32 15.33
N THR A 317 -5.10 3.66 14.08
CA THR A 317 -4.00 4.57 13.72
C THR A 317 -4.46 6.02 13.59
N GLU A 318 -5.70 6.22 13.16
CA GLU A 318 -6.33 7.53 13.00
C GLU A 318 -7.87 7.41 12.99
N VAL A 319 -8.53 8.50 13.36
CA VAL A 319 -9.98 8.67 13.22
C VAL A 319 -10.23 10.04 12.61
N LEU A 320 -10.97 10.07 11.51
CA LEU A 320 -11.39 11.29 10.83
C LEU A 320 -12.91 11.35 10.80
N LEU A 321 -13.46 12.55 10.94
CA LEU A 321 -14.89 12.82 10.75
C LEU A 321 -15.01 13.98 9.77
N THR A 322 -15.76 13.76 8.69
CA THR A 322 -16.06 14.78 7.70
C THR A 322 -17.51 15.20 7.77
N ASP A 323 -17.82 16.39 7.27
CA ASP A 323 -19.17 16.73 6.86
C ASP A 323 -19.55 16.07 5.52
N LYS A 324 -20.76 16.35 5.04
CA LYS A 324 -21.29 15.85 3.76
C LYS A 324 -20.56 16.37 2.52
N ALA A 325 -19.81 17.46 2.63
CA ALA A 325 -18.97 18.00 1.55
C ALA A 325 -17.57 17.36 1.55
N GLY A 326 -17.25 16.54 2.56
CA GLY A 326 -15.95 15.90 2.74
C GLY A 326 -14.94 16.79 3.47
N ALA A 327 -15.34 17.93 4.05
CA ALA A 327 -14.46 18.77 4.85
C ALA A 327 -14.32 18.21 6.27
N LEU A 328 -13.10 18.25 6.83
CA LEU A 328 -12.87 17.74 8.19
C LEU A 328 -13.58 18.60 9.25
N VAL A 329 -14.33 17.94 10.13
CA VAL A 329 -15.01 18.55 11.27
C VAL A 329 -14.44 18.10 12.62
N ALA A 330 -13.82 16.92 12.66
CA ALA A 330 -13.06 16.42 13.80
C ALA A 330 -12.00 15.41 13.34
N MET A 331 -10.91 15.28 14.09
CA MET A 331 -9.85 14.33 13.79
C MET A 331 -9.09 13.94 15.07
N SER A 332 -8.61 12.70 15.15
CA SER A 332 -7.80 12.23 16.29
C SER A 332 -6.34 12.71 16.25
N ARG A 333 -5.85 13.03 15.05
CA ARG A 333 -4.49 13.52 14.76
C ARG A 333 -4.50 14.35 13.47
N LEU A 334 -3.44 15.12 13.24
CA LEU A 334 -3.30 15.96 12.05
C LEU A 334 -3.31 15.12 10.76
N SER A 335 -4.22 15.45 9.84
CA SER A 335 -4.30 14.91 8.47
C SER A 335 -3.36 15.66 7.51
N SER A 336 -3.06 15.04 6.36
CA SER A 336 -2.29 15.64 5.26
C SER A 336 -2.96 16.85 4.61
N ASP A 337 -4.28 16.84 4.62
CA ASP A 337 -5.16 17.72 3.84
C ASP A 337 -6.48 17.92 4.61
N TYR A 338 -7.18 19.00 4.27
CA TYR A 338 -8.41 19.41 4.94
C TYR A 338 -9.65 18.82 4.27
N TRP A 339 -9.65 18.82 2.93
CA TRP A 339 -10.74 18.29 2.14
C TRP A 339 -10.45 16.83 1.81
N GLN A 340 -11.43 15.96 2.04
CA GLN A 340 -11.33 14.52 1.85
C GLN A 340 -12.36 14.02 0.82
N GLY A 341 -13.12 14.95 0.21
CA GLY A 341 -14.24 14.63 -0.68
C GLY A 341 -13.81 14.09 -2.04
N ASP A 342 -12.56 14.30 -2.43
CA ASP A 342 -11.94 13.69 -3.60
C ASP A 342 -11.41 12.27 -3.33
N GLU A 343 -11.35 11.84 -2.07
CA GLU A 343 -10.80 10.55 -1.71
C GLU A 343 -11.84 9.42 -1.75
N PRO A 344 -11.43 8.18 -2.14
CA PRO A 344 -12.30 7.01 -2.13
C PRO A 344 -12.96 6.73 -0.79
N LYS A 345 -12.31 7.10 0.33
CA LYS A 345 -12.84 6.91 1.69
C LYS A 345 -14.12 7.72 1.95
N VAL A 346 -14.37 8.78 1.19
CA VAL A 346 -15.62 9.56 1.23
C VAL A 346 -16.51 9.20 0.04
N GLN A 347 -15.96 9.16 -1.18
CA GLN A 347 -16.72 8.90 -2.43
C GLN A 347 -17.38 7.52 -2.53
N GLU A 348 -16.89 6.53 -1.77
CA GLU A 348 -17.51 5.21 -1.73
C GLU A 348 -18.66 5.11 -0.73
N ILE A 349 -18.81 6.12 0.14
CA ILE A 349 -19.91 6.26 1.10
C ILE A 349 -20.94 7.29 0.62
N ALA A 350 -20.49 8.37 -0.01
CA ALA A 350 -21.30 9.48 -0.47
C ALA A 350 -21.65 9.37 -1.97
N LEU A 351 -22.90 9.70 -2.33
CA LEU A 351 -23.35 9.84 -3.70
C LEU A 351 -23.92 11.24 -3.91
N GLU A 352 -23.33 12.02 -4.80
CA GLU A 352 -23.92 13.30 -5.22
C GLU A 352 -25.12 13.06 -6.16
N THR A 353 -26.22 13.73 -5.88
CA THR A 353 -27.47 13.68 -6.64
C THR A 353 -28.02 15.09 -6.86
N ASP A 354 -29.00 15.23 -7.76
CA ASP A 354 -29.72 16.50 -7.97
C ASP A 354 -30.43 17.01 -6.70
N ARG A 355 -30.62 16.16 -5.69
CA ARG A 355 -31.28 16.48 -4.41
C ARG A 355 -30.29 16.71 -3.27
N GLY A 356 -28.98 16.70 -3.55
CA GLY A 356 -27.91 16.79 -2.57
C GLY A 356 -27.15 15.47 -2.43
N VAL A 357 -26.44 15.30 -1.31
CA VAL A 357 -25.60 14.13 -1.04
C VAL A 357 -26.40 13.05 -0.32
N GLU A 358 -26.45 11.85 -0.91
CA GLU A 358 -27.14 10.67 -0.37
C GLU A 358 -26.15 9.56 0.02
N ARG A 359 -26.61 8.64 0.87
CA ARG A 359 -25.83 7.48 1.33
C ARG A 359 -25.73 6.41 0.21
N LYS A 360 -24.52 6.18 -0.30
CA LYS A 360 -24.21 5.15 -1.32
C LYS A 360 -24.07 3.75 -0.74
N ARG A 361 -23.37 3.64 0.40
CA ARG A 361 -23.04 2.37 1.09
C ARG A 361 -23.01 2.56 2.60
N ASP A 362 -23.17 1.46 3.34
CA ASP A 362 -23.12 1.46 4.81
C ASP A 362 -21.72 1.34 5.39
N MET A 363 -20.79 0.83 4.58
CA MET A 363 -19.41 0.67 4.96
C MET A 363 -18.56 0.52 3.70
N TRP A 364 -17.33 1.01 3.74
CA TRP A 364 -16.33 0.78 2.70
C TRP A 364 -14.98 0.49 3.35
N ILE A 365 -14.25 -0.49 2.82
CA ILE A 365 -12.90 -0.86 3.28
C ILE A 365 -11.94 -0.61 2.11
N SER A 366 -10.87 0.14 2.37
CA SER A 366 -9.86 0.41 1.35
C SER A 366 -8.99 -0.83 1.06
N PRO A 367 -8.27 -0.84 -0.07
CA PRO A 367 -7.06 -1.66 -0.20
C PRO A 367 -6.07 -1.39 0.93
N ILE A 368 -5.14 -2.31 1.15
CA ILE A 368 -4.02 -2.13 2.07
C ILE A 368 -3.15 -0.99 1.54
N ARG A 369 -2.80 -0.04 2.39
CA ARG A 369 -1.92 1.09 2.09
C ARG A 369 -0.71 1.06 3.01
N TYR A 370 0.44 1.44 2.48
CA TYR A 370 1.64 1.65 3.29
C TYR A 370 1.69 3.10 3.78
N ASP A 371 1.76 3.29 5.09
CA ASP A 371 2.08 4.57 5.70
C ASP A 371 3.60 4.67 5.90
N ALA A 372 4.25 5.50 5.09
CA ALA A 372 5.69 5.72 5.13
C ALA A 372 6.17 6.36 6.45
N SER A 373 5.31 7.11 7.14
CA SER A 373 5.69 7.78 8.39
C SER A 373 5.82 6.82 9.56
N THR A 374 4.99 5.78 9.59
CA THR A 374 4.97 4.76 10.65
C THR A 374 5.58 3.43 10.21
N ALA A 375 5.93 3.30 8.93
CA ALA A 375 6.37 2.07 8.28
C ALA A 375 5.40 0.90 8.48
N ARG A 376 4.10 1.19 8.51
CA ARG A 376 3.03 0.23 8.78
C ARG A 376 2.06 0.11 7.63
N PHE A 377 1.34 -0.99 7.62
CA PHE A 377 0.25 -1.21 6.70
C PHE A 377 -1.06 -0.91 7.38
N GLN A 378 -1.88 -0.12 6.70
CA GLN A 378 -3.19 0.26 7.18
C GLN A 378 -4.27 0.07 6.14
N VAL A 379 -5.48 -0.14 6.62
CA VAL A 379 -6.71 -0.08 5.84
C VAL A 379 -7.59 1.02 6.41
N MET A 380 -8.28 1.75 5.53
CA MET A 380 -9.28 2.73 5.92
C MET A 380 -10.65 2.06 5.89
N VAL A 381 -11.42 2.24 6.95
CA VAL A 381 -12.81 1.80 7.01
C VAL A 381 -13.71 3.01 7.22
N SER A 382 -14.61 3.23 6.28
CA SER A 382 -15.51 4.39 6.28
C SER A 382 -16.95 3.98 6.60
N PHE A 383 -17.64 4.82 7.37
CA PHE A 383 -19.04 4.68 7.75
C PHE A 383 -19.80 5.99 7.48
N PRO A 384 -21.03 5.94 6.94
CA PRO A 384 -21.88 7.11 6.81
C PRO A 384 -22.42 7.56 8.17
N VAL A 385 -22.51 8.87 8.38
CA VAL A 385 -23.17 9.49 9.54
C VAL A 385 -24.46 10.16 9.06
N PRO A 386 -25.63 9.94 9.69
CA PRO A 386 -25.87 9.09 10.86
C PRO A 386 -25.71 7.58 10.62
N LEU A 387 -25.27 6.84 11.65
CA LEU A 387 -25.01 5.40 11.57
C LEU A 387 -26.30 4.58 11.40
N ASN A 388 -27.39 5.00 12.03
CA ASN A 388 -28.65 4.27 12.11
C ASN A 388 -29.42 4.25 10.79
N LYS A 389 -30.09 3.11 10.52
CA LYS A 389 -31.10 2.97 9.47
C LYS A 389 -32.52 3.10 10.05
N PRO A 390 -33.55 3.47 9.27
CA PRO A 390 -33.51 3.91 7.88
C PRO A 390 -33.36 5.44 7.80
N ASN A 391 -32.21 5.92 7.34
CA ASN A 391 -32.06 7.32 6.94
C ASN A 391 -31.30 7.35 5.61
N ASN A 392 -31.91 7.97 4.59
CA ASN A 392 -31.29 8.13 3.27
C ASN A 392 -30.41 9.39 3.21
N GLY A 393 -30.47 10.26 4.23
CA GLY A 393 -29.60 11.43 4.34
C GLY A 393 -28.19 11.07 4.76
N LEU A 394 -27.21 11.78 4.21
CA LEU A 394 -25.81 11.76 4.64
C LEU A 394 -25.44 13.12 5.21
N GLU A 395 -25.03 13.14 6.47
CA GLU A 395 -24.54 14.35 7.15
C GLU A 395 -23.01 14.41 7.16
N GLY A 396 -22.35 13.26 7.05
CA GLY A 396 -20.90 13.17 7.03
C GLY A 396 -20.39 11.74 6.92
N VAL A 397 -19.07 11.58 7.01
CA VAL A 397 -18.40 10.28 6.93
C VAL A 397 -17.42 10.14 8.10
N LEU A 398 -17.57 9.06 8.86
CA LEU A 398 -16.58 8.62 9.84
C LEU A 398 -15.58 7.71 9.13
N VAL A 399 -14.28 7.95 9.32
CA VAL A 399 -13.21 7.11 8.78
C VAL A 399 -12.32 6.63 9.91
N LEU A 400 -12.06 5.32 9.95
CA LEU A 400 -11.14 4.67 10.87
C LEU A 400 -9.94 4.15 10.08
N GLY A 401 -8.72 4.56 10.44
CA GLY A 401 -7.49 3.91 10.01
C GLY A 401 -7.16 2.75 10.95
N LEU A 402 -6.95 1.55 10.39
CA LEU A 402 -6.66 0.34 11.14
C LEU A 402 -5.33 -0.28 10.69
N ASP A 403 -4.46 -0.57 11.66
CA ASP A 403 -3.23 -1.34 11.43
C ASP A 403 -3.59 -2.79 11.10
N ILE A 404 -3.24 -3.25 9.89
CA ILE A 404 -3.75 -4.51 9.35
C ILE A 404 -3.14 -5.74 10.05
N GLU A 405 -1.90 -5.65 10.54
CA GLU A 405 -1.26 -6.75 11.27
C GLU A 405 -2.02 -7.00 12.58
N HIS A 406 -2.28 -5.93 13.35
CA HIS A 406 -3.01 -6.04 14.60
C HIS A 406 -4.47 -6.44 14.37
N ALA A 407 -5.11 -5.88 13.34
CA ALA A 407 -6.50 -6.18 12.99
C ALA A 407 -6.74 -7.66 12.69
N LEU A 408 -5.73 -8.37 12.17
CA LEU A 408 -5.86 -9.77 11.77
C LEU A 408 -5.28 -10.76 12.79
N HIS A 409 -4.38 -10.33 13.67
CA HIS A 409 -3.77 -11.17 14.71
C HIS A 409 -4.46 -11.09 16.08
N ASN A 410 -4.98 -9.93 16.49
CA ASN A 410 -5.61 -9.73 17.80
C ASN A 410 -6.99 -9.06 17.62
N PRO A 411 -8.04 -9.80 17.24
CA PRO A 411 -9.38 -9.26 17.37
C PRO A 411 -9.63 -8.96 18.85
N PRO A 412 -10.19 -7.78 19.21
CA PRO A 412 -10.63 -7.51 20.56
C PRO A 412 -11.59 -8.64 20.97
N ALA A 413 -11.42 -9.15 22.18
CA ALA A 413 -12.36 -10.11 22.74
C ALA A 413 -13.77 -9.48 22.65
N PRO A 414 -14.80 -10.22 22.19
CA PRO A 414 -16.16 -9.71 22.25
C PRO A 414 -16.44 -9.33 23.69
N GLY A 415 -16.80 -8.06 23.90
CA GLY A 415 -17.07 -7.50 25.21
C GLY A 415 -17.99 -8.43 25.99
N SER A 416 -17.56 -8.82 27.19
CA SER A 416 -18.42 -9.39 28.20
C SER A 416 -19.54 -8.39 28.48
N ALA A 417 -20.71 -8.65 27.92
CA ALA A 417 -21.95 -8.10 28.44
C ALA A 417 -22.12 -8.65 29.86
N GLU A 418 -21.89 -7.81 30.86
CA GLU A 418 -22.57 -7.88 32.15
C GLU A 418 -23.60 -6.75 32.22
#